data_AF-A0AA39X4C9-F1
#
_entry.id   AF-A0AA39X4C9-F1
#
_cell.length_a   1.000
_cell.length_b   1.000
_cell.length_c   1.000
_cell.angle_alpha   90.00
_cell.angle_beta   90.00
_cell.angle_gamma   90.00
#
_symmetry.space_group_name_H-M   'P 1'
#
loop_
_entity.id
_entity.type
_entity.pdbx_description
1 polymer ?
#
loop_
_entity_poly.entity_id
_entity_poly.type
_entity_poly.pdbx_seq_one_letter_code
_entity_poly.pdbx_strand_id
1 'polypeptide(L)' 'PPSETHTDEARRECQVCGRDFSRKSNLKVHIARHNRVKNFICPYCSKTFVTGTDLSQH' A
#
# COMPACT_ATOMS: atom_id res chain seq x y z
N PRO A 1 -31.47 -1.33 -16.37
CA PRO A 1 -30.41 -2.10 -15.67
C PRO A 1 -29.29 -1.15 -15.20
N PRO A 2 -29.28 -0.75 -13.92
CA PRO A 2 -28.03 -0.27 -13.35
C PRO A 2 -27.10 -1.47 -13.36
N SER A 3 -26.04 -1.41 -14.16
CA SER A 3 -24.98 -2.41 -14.16
C SER A 3 -24.26 -2.29 -12.83
N GLU A 4 -24.86 -2.89 -11.79
CA GLU A 4 -24.26 -3.05 -10.47
C GLU A 4 -23.20 -4.14 -10.56
N THR A 5 -22.14 -3.83 -11.30
CA THR A 5 -20.85 -4.45 -11.06
C THR A 5 -20.03 -3.42 -10.29
N HIS A 6 -20.44 -3.19 -9.04
CA HIS A 6 -19.51 -2.79 -7.99
C HIS A 6 -18.56 -3.96 -7.73
N THR A 7 -17.77 -4.34 -8.73
CA THR A 7 -16.68 -5.29 -8.54
C THR A 7 -15.59 -4.54 -7.81
N ASP A 8 -15.65 -4.63 -6.48
CA ASP A 8 -14.60 -4.28 -5.51
C ASP A 8 -13.21 -4.81 -5.92
N GLU A 9 -13.15 -5.73 -6.88
CA GLU A 9 -11.95 -6.35 -7.38
C GLU A 9 -11.02 -5.46 -8.25
N ALA A 10 -11.48 -4.31 -8.76
CA ALA A 10 -10.72 -3.53 -9.75
C ALA A 10 -10.28 -2.12 -9.33
N ARG A 11 -10.63 -1.63 -8.13
CA ARG A 11 -10.10 -0.32 -7.70
C ARG A 11 -8.62 -0.45 -7.39
N ARG A 12 -7.79 -0.06 -8.36
CA ARG A 12 -6.39 0.28 -8.13
C ARG A 12 -6.26 1.72 -7.59
N GLU A 13 -7.34 2.27 -7.07
CA GLU A 13 -7.44 3.63 -6.56
C GLU A 13 -7.40 3.61 -5.03
N CYS A 14 -6.57 4.48 -4.47
CA CYS A 14 -6.52 4.72 -3.04
C CYS A 14 -7.79 5.45 -2.59
N GLN A 15 -8.60 4.80 -1.75
CA GLN A 15 -9.80 5.42 -1.17
C GLN A 15 -9.50 6.55 -0.17
N VAL A 16 -8.23 6.71 0.26
CA VAL A 16 -7.81 7.78 1.20
C VAL A 16 -7.50 9.08 0.46
N CYS A 17 -6.89 9.02 -0.72
CA CYS A 17 -6.45 10.21 -1.45
C CYS A 17 -6.88 10.25 -2.94
N GLY A 18 -7.65 9.26 -3.39
CA GLY A 18 -8.13 9.16 -4.78
C GLY A 18 -7.06 8.83 -5.81
N ARG A 19 -5.82 8.50 -5.41
CA ARG A 19 -4.73 8.22 -6.34
C ARG A 19 -4.88 6.84 -6.98
N ASP A 20 -4.80 6.75 -8.29
CA ASP A 20 -4.76 5.48 -9.03
C ASP A 20 -3.35 4.85 -9.06
N PHE A 21 -3.31 3.54 -9.24
CA PHE A 21 -2.10 2.75 -9.33
C PHE A 21 -2.24 1.74 -10.47
N SER A 22 -1.13 1.39 -11.11
CA SER A 22 -1.14 0.34 -12.15
C SER A 22 -1.19 -1.08 -11.55
N ARG A 23 -0.80 -1.27 -10.28
CA ARG A 23 -0.73 -2.59 -9.62
C ARG A 23 -1.31 -2.55 -8.21
N LYS A 24 -2.02 -3.61 -7.81
CA LYS A 24 -2.56 -3.78 -6.44
C LYS A 24 -1.47 -3.78 -5.36
N SER A 25 -0.29 -4.36 -5.64
CA SER A 25 0.85 -4.35 -4.72
C SER A 25 1.32 -2.94 -4.40
N ASN A 26 1.38 -2.05 -5.40
CA ASN A 26 1.75 -0.65 -5.23
C ASN A 26 0.70 0.10 -4.41
N LEU A 27 -0.59 -0.14 -4.67
CA LEU A 27 -1.68 0.40 -3.87
C LEU A 27 -1.57 -0.05 -2.39
N LYS A 28 -1.29 -1.33 -2.14
CA LYS A 28 -1.14 -1.88 -0.77
C LYS A 28 0.00 -1.20 -0.01
N VAL A 29 1.17 -1.06 -0.63
CA VAL A 29 2.33 -0.35 -0.05
C VAL A 29 2.00 1.13 0.19
N HIS A 30 1.30 1.76 -0.74
CA HIS A 30 0.88 3.14 -0.60
C HIS A 30 -0.09 3.35 0.58
N ILE A 31 -1.09 2.48 0.74
CA ILE A 31 -2.03 2.52 1.86
C ILE A 31 -1.32 2.29 3.21
N ALA A 32 -0.31 1.41 3.25
CA ALA A 32 0.50 1.22 4.45
C ALA A 32 1.20 2.52 4.89
N ARG A 33 1.60 3.38 3.95
CA ARG A 33 2.16 4.70 4.23
C ARG A 33 1.14 5.68 4.82
N HIS A 34 -0.12 5.65 4.36
CA HIS A 34 -1.20 6.45 4.95
C HIS A 34 -1.46 6.08 6.41
N ASN A 35 -1.48 4.78 6.72
CA ASN A 35 -1.75 4.31 8.07
C ASN A 35 -0.50 4.38 8.98
N ARG A 36 0.64 4.85 8.47
CA ARG A 36 1.96 4.76 9.12
C ARG A 36 2.28 3.34 9.62
N VAL A 37 1.66 2.33 9.01
CA VAL A 37 1.88 0.92 9.33
C VAL A 37 3.19 0.54 8.67
N LYS A 38 4.25 0.62 9.46
CA LYS A 38 5.58 0.19 9.07
C LYS A 38 5.75 -1.24 9.54
N ASN A 39 5.76 -2.16 8.59
CA ASN A 39 5.73 -3.60 8.86
C ASN A 39 7.13 -4.22 9.03
N PHE A 40 8.18 -3.51 8.58
CA PHE A 40 9.53 -4.03 8.55
C PHE A 40 10.41 -3.25 9.52
N ILE A 41 10.97 -3.94 10.50
CA ILE A 41 11.82 -3.33 11.53
C ILE A 41 13.26 -3.81 11.33
N CYS A 42 14.20 -2.89 11.26
CA CYS A 42 15.61 -3.24 11.27
C CYS A 42 15.99 -3.77 12.65
N PRO A 43 16.50 -5.01 12.77
CA PRO A 43 16.81 -5.60 14.08
C PRO A 43 18.01 -4.93 14.77
N TYR A 44 18.81 -4.17 14.03
CA TYR A 44 20.03 -3.53 14.55
C TYR A 44 19.79 -2.10 15.05
N CYS A 45 18.93 -1.33 14.40
CA CYS A 45 18.72 0.09 14.71
C CYS A 45 17.26 0.44 15.05
N SER A 46 16.34 -0.55 15.04
CA SER A 46 14.90 -0.39 15.30
C SER A 46 14.18 0.60 14.37
N LYS A 47 14.81 1.02 13.27
CA LYS A 47 14.13 1.82 12.23
C LYS A 47 13.07 0.97 11.54
N THR A 48 11.99 1.64 11.19
CA THR A 48 10.78 1.02 10.68
C THR A 48 10.54 1.47 9.23
N PHE A 49 10.22 0.50 8.37
CA PHE A 49 10.10 0.63 6.92
C PHE A 49 8.76 0.07 6.44
N VAL A 50 8.30 0.61 5.30
CA VAL A 50 7.00 0.21 4.70
C VAL A 50 7.15 -1.05 3.84
N THR A 51 8.32 -1.26 3.22
CA THR A 51 8.59 -2.43 2.37
C THR A 51 9.88 -3.13 2.77
N GLY A 52 9.99 -4.42 2.44
CA GLY A 52 11.22 -5.20 2.65
C GLY A 52 12.39 -4.72 1.78
N THR A 53 12.12 -4.19 0.59
CA THR A 53 13.14 -3.58 -0.27
C THR A 53 13.74 -2.33 0.37
N ASP A 54 12.90 -1.46 0.96
CA ASP A 54 13.36 -0.30 1.73
C ASP A 54 14.25 -0.72 2.90
N LEU A 55 13.84 -1.76 3.66
CA LEU A 55 14.65 -2.32 4.75
C LEU A 55 15.97 -2.92 4.25
N SER A 56 15.95 -3.57 3.08
CA SER A 56 17.15 -4.22 2.52
C SER A 56 18.17 -3.22 1.96
N GLN A 57 17.72 -2.04 1.53
CA GLN A 57 18.60 -0.98 1.03
C GLN A 57 19.09 -0.03 2.14
N HIS A 58 18.36 0.02 3.25
CA HIS A 58 18.68 0.81 4.44
C HIS A 58 20.00 0.41 5.08
#